data_AF-A0A819RFJ7-F1
#
_entry.id   AF-A0A819RFJ7-F1
#
_cell.length_a   1.000
_cell.length_b   1.000
_cell.length_c   1.000
_cell.angle_alpha   90.00
_cell.angle_beta   90.00
_cell.angle_gamma   90.00
#
_symmetry.space_group_name_H-M   'P 1'
#
loop_
_entity.id
_entity.type
_entity.pdbx_description
1 polymer ?
#
loop_
_entity_poly.entity_id
_entity_poly.type
_entity_poly.pdbx_seq_one_letter_code
_entity_poly.pdbx_strand_id
1 'polypeptide(L)'
;MNTFVLLPYIITVFLCTSSRETSAQQSCPPGTYNTNIGSNSPQACAKCPVGSYNQYSGRISCTTCIWGYYCDTVGATDPKPCPIGTYNPTTRSVSSQACLKCPVGSYNQYIGRFSCTPCIWGHFCDNVGTIHPKPCPLGTYNPSTGSMSSHACLKCNVGSYNQYTGQPSCTTCIWGYFCDTVGATHPKPCPIGTYNPNTGAISSQGCVKCPVGSYNSYIGQSSCRTCISGYYCNSVGVTDPKPCPVGTYNPNPGSLSSLGCTKCPVGSYNSYTGQISCRTCILGCYCDTVGANNPKPCAGGTYNPNIGSNSSRACVKCPVGWYNPYTGQISCRTCISGYYCDVVGATDPKPCPLGTYNPNRRSNSSQACAKCPVGSYNKNTGASSCTTCIRGHFCDTPGATGPKPCPAGTYNRKVRSTSSRACIKCPVGWYNRLPGQSSCLKCPTGRSCV
;
A
#
# COMPACT_ATOMS: atom_id res chain seq x y z
N MET A 1 -26.48 -14.26 -45.94
CA MET A 1 -27.38 -13.76 -47.00
C MET A 1 -26.70 -14.12 -48.32
N ASN A 2 -27.05 -15.22 -48.99
CA ASN A 2 -28.14 -15.29 -50.00
C ASN A 2 -28.33 -13.92 -50.68
N THR A 3 -28.19 -13.76 -52.00
CA THR A 3 -28.98 -14.44 -53.04
C THR A 3 -28.35 -14.24 -54.43
N PHE A 4 -28.49 -15.25 -55.28
CA PHE A 4 -28.22 -15.26 -56.73
C PHE A 4 -29.34 -14.58 -57.55
N VAL A 5 -28.99 -14.03 -58.72
CA VAL A 5 -29.84 -13.81 -59.91
C VAL A 5 -28.94 -14.03 -61.16
N LEU A 6 -29.05 -15.17 -61.88
CA LEU A 6 -29.62 -15.40 -63.25
C LEU A 6 -28.94 -14.59 -64.37
N LEU A 7 -28.61 -15.04 -65.60
CA LEU A 7 -28.65 -16.24 -66.50
C LEU A 7 -27.90 -15.77 -67.83
N PRO A 8 -27.79 -16.48 -69.00
CA PRO A 8 -28.49 -17.70 -69.47
C PRO A 8 -27.68 -18.80 -70.22
N TYR A 9 -28.26 -20.01 -70.20
CA TYR A 9 -28.43 -21.06 -71.23
C TYR A 9 -27.40 -21.31 -72.35
N ILE A 10 -27.01 -22.59 -72.51
CA ILE A 10 -27.24 -23.37 -73.75
C ILE A 10 -27.69 -24.81 -73.40
N ILE A 11 -28.72 -25.23 -74.11
CA ILE A 11 -29.51 -26.47 -74.05
C ILE A 11 -28.78 -27.60 -74.80
N THR A 12 -28.85 -28.85 -74.33
CA THR A 12 -29.11 -29.99 -75.23
C THR A 12 -29.64 -31.23 -74.51
N VAL A 13 -30.57 -31.88 -75.20
CA VAL A 13 -31.61 -32.82 -74.76
C VAL A 13 -31.16 -34.27 -74.89
N PHE A 14 -31.57 -35.14 -73.96
CA PHE A 14 -31.53 -36.60 -74.07
C PHE A 14 -32.75 -37.12 -74.84
N LEU A 15 -32.61 -38.18 -75.66
CA LEU A 15 -33.48 -39.38 -75.68
C LEU A 15 -32.93 -40.46 -76.66
N CYS A 16 -33.02 -41.72 -76.23
CA CYS A 16 -32.34 -42.93 -76.72
C CYS A 16 -33.04 -43.68 -77.87
N THR A 17 -32.28 -44.50 -78.63
CA THR A 17 -32.72 -45.83 -79.12
C THR A 17 -31.61 -46.89 -78.96
N SER A 18 -31.99 -48.00 -78.31
CA SER A 18 -31.49 -49.39 -78.41
C SER A 18 -30.07 -49.69 -78.94
N SER A 19 -29.14 -50.06 -78.05
CA SER A 19 -28.54 -51.41 -77.95
C SER A 19 -27.35 -51.40 -76.99
N ARG A 20 -27.22 -52.47 -76.20
CA ARG A 20 -26.20 -52.64 -75.16
C ARG A 20 -24.81 -52.79 -75.79
N GLU A 21 -24.00 -51.76 -75.69
CA GLU A 21 -22.66 -51.89 -75.09
C GLU A 21 -22.54 -50.74 -74.08
N THR A 22 -22.14 -51.06 -72.86
CA THR A 22 -21.79 -50.06 -71.86
C THR A 22 -20.55 -49.32 -72.35
N SER A 23 -20.73 -48.34 -73.23
CA SER A 23 -19.73 -47.32 -73.56
C SER A 23 -19.63 -46.40 -72.36
N ALA A 24 -19.01 -46.88 -71.29
CA ALA A 24 -18.59 -46.01 -70.21
C ALA A 24 -17.67 -44.96 -70.84
N GLN A 25 -18.11 -43.70 -70.83
CA GLN A 25 -17.31 -42.59 -71.34
C GLN A 25 -16.01 -42.54 -70.51
N GLN A 26 -14.91 -43.06 -71.08
CA GLN A 26 -13.64 -43.10 -70.39
C GLN A 26 -12.93 -41.77 -70.60
N SER A 27 -12.97 -40.93 -69.56
CA SER A 27 -12.26 -39.66 -69.56
C SER A 27 -10.75 -39.88 -69.60
N CYS A 28 -10.03 -39.06 -70.38
CA CYS A 28 -8.58 -39.03 -70.33
C CYS A 28 -8.11 -38.82 -68.88
N PRO A 29 -7.17 -39.64 -68.35
CA PRO A 29 -6.71 -39.51 -66.98
C PRO A 29 -5.98 -38.17 -66.75
N PRO A 30 -5.83 -37.72 -65.49
CA PRO A 30 -4.98 -36.57 -65.16
C PRO A 30 -3.60 -36.67 -65.84
N GLY A 31 -3.05 -35.51 -66.22
CA GLY A 31 -1.79 -35.42 -66.97
C GLY A 31 -1.93 -35.70 -68.48
N THR A 32 -3.12 -36.00 -68.98
CA THR A 32 -3.36 -36.22 -70.42
C THR A 32 -4.50 -35.34 -70.96
N TYR A 33 -4.61 -35.24 -72.28
CA TYR A 33 -5.66 -34.51 -72.98
C TYR A 33 -6.01 -35.17 -74.32
N ASN A 34 -7.20 -34.90 -74.86
CA ASN A 34 -7.57 -35.34 -76.19
C ASN A 34 -8.42 -34.28 -76.89
N THR A 35 -7.99 -33.83 -78.07
CA THR A 35 -8.67 -32.82 -78.90
C THR A 35 -9.63 -33.42 -79.92
N ASN A 36 -9.64 -34.75 -80.09
CA ASN A 36 -10.35 -35.44 -81.17
C ASN A 36 -11.75 -35.89 -80.73
N ILE A 37 -12.76 -35.53 -81.53
CA ILE A 37 -14.15 -35.97 -81.37
C ILE A 37 -14.28 -37.41 -81.87
N GLY A 38 -14.91 -38.31 -81.08
CA GLY A 38 -15.19 -39.71 -81.49
C GLY A 38 -14.06 -40.72 -81.23
N SER A 39 -13.10 -40.41 -80.36
CA SER A 39 -12.00 -41.33 -80.01
C SER A 39 -12.53 -42.58 -79.28
N ASN A 40 -12.11 -43.77 -79.72
CA ASN A 40 -12.61 -45.08 -79.25
C ASN A 40 -11.65 -45.83 -78.29
N SER A 41 -10.56 -45.20 -77.82
CA SER A 41 -9.60 -45.82 -76.89
C SER A 41 -8.92 -44.80 -75.97
N PRO A 42 -8.64 -45.13 -74.70
CA PRO A 42 -7.84 -44.31 -73.77
C PRO A 42 -6.41 -44.03 -74.26
N GLN A 43 -5.92 -44.82 -75.23
CA GLN A 43 -4.61 -44.62 -75.87
C GLN A 43 -4.60 -43.39 -76.79
N ALA A 44 -5.77 -42.81 -77.12
CA ALA A 44 -5.87 -41.56 -77.87
C ALA A 44 -5.57 -40.31 -77.02
N CYS A 45 -5.39 -40.44 -75.70
CA CYS A 45 -5.05 -39.34 -74.82
C CYS A 45 -3.55 -39.01 -74.90
N ALA A 46 -3.21 -37.84 -75.41
CA ALA A 46 -1.85 -37.34 -75.45
C ALA A 46 -1.41 -36.89 -74.05
N LYS A 47 -0.18 -37.23 -73.63
CA LYS A 47 0.40 -36.70 -72.39
C LYS A 47 0.66 -35.21 -72.52
N CYS A 48 0.41 -34.45 -71.45
CA CYS A 48 0.78 -33.04 -71.43
C CYS A 48 2.29 -32.87 -71.61
N PRO A 49 2.75 -32.02 -72.55
CA PRO A 49 4.17 -31.73 -72.70
C PRO A 49 4.72 -30.98 -71.47
N VAL A 50 6.05 -31.01 -71.30
CA VAL A 50 6.72 -30.21 -70.26
C VAL A 50 6.30 -28.74 -70.34
N GLY A 51 6.22 -28.07 -69.18
CA GLY A 51 5.65 -26.71 -69.07
C GLY A 51 4.12 -26.66 -69.07
N SER A 52 3.43 -27.81 -69.09
CA SER A 52 1.98 -27.91 -68.95
C SER A 52 1.54 -29.12 -68.12
N TYR A 53 0.33 -29.06 -67.56
CA TYR A 53 -0.23 -30.08 -66.67
C TYR A 53 -1.76 -30.17 -66.80
N ASN A 54 -2.35 -31.24 -66.27
CA ASN A 54 -3.80 -31.37 -66.08
C ASN A 54 -4.11 -32.12 -64.77
N GLN A 55 -4.73 -31.45 -63.81
CA GLN A 55 -5.13 -32.05 -62.52
C GLN A 55 -6.35 -32.96 -62.61
N TYR A 56 -7.25 -32.65 -63.53
CA TYR A 56 -8.55 -33.32 -63.64
C TYR A 56 -8.60 -34.17 -64.91
N SER A 57 -9.42 -35.22 -64.88
CA SER A 57 -9.69 -36.07 -66.03
C SER A 57 -10.58 -35.36 -67.07
N GLY A 58 -10.57 -35.85 -68.32
CA GLY A 58 -11.52 -35.42 -69.37
C GLY A 58 -11.19 -34.06 -70.00
N ARG A 59 -9.93 -33.63 -69.93
CA ARG A 59 -9.49 -32.33 -70.46
C ARG A 59 -9.22 -32.41 -71.97
N ILE A 60 -9.63 -31.37 -72.68
CA ILE A 60 -9.40 -31.24 -74.14
C ILE A 60 -8.10 -30.49 -74.49
N SER A 61 -7.42 -29.92 -73.48
CA SER A 61 -6.13 -29.24 -73.62
C SER A 61 -5.36 -29.27 -72.30
N CYS A 62 -4.05 -29.01 -72.33
CA CYS A 62 -3.23 -28.89 -71.13
C CYS A 62 -3.20 -27.45 -70.60
N THR A 63 -3.16 -27.32 -69.28
CA THR A 63 -3.00 -26.02 -68.60
C THR A 63 -1.52 -25.70 -68.51
N THR A 64 -1.10 -24.50 -68.91
CA THR A 64 0.31 -24.11 -68.83
C THR A 64 0.71 -23.84 -67.37
N CYS A 65 1.93 -24.20 -67.01
CA CYS A 65 2.45 -23.91 -65.68
C CYS A 65 2.70 -22.41 -65.57
N ILE A 66 1.95 -21.76 -64.69
CA ILE A 66 1.93 -20.32 -64.54
C ILE A 66 3.15 -19.86 -63.72
N TRP A 67 3.36 -18.54 -63.68
CA TRP A 67 4.40 -17.92 -62.87
C TRP A 67 4.43 -18.47 -61.43
N GLY A 68 5.62 -18.65 -60.89
CA GLY A 68 5.85 -19.30 -59.59
C GLY A 68 5.93 -20.83 -59.64
N TYR A 69 5.62 -21.47 -60.78
CA TYR A 69 5.59 -22.93 -60.91
C TYR A 69 6.33 -23.43 -62.15
N TYR A 70 6.73 -24.70 -62.15
CA TYR A 70 7.33 -25.38 -63.30
C TYR A 70 6.80 -26.81 -63.44
N CYS A 71 6.90 -27.37 -64.65
CA CYS A 71 6.48 -28.74 -64.95
C CYS A 71 7.56 -29.42 -65.77
N ASP A 72 8.35 -30.25 -65.10
CA ASP A 72 9.56 -30.91 -65.61
C ASP A 72 9.33 -32.33 -66.15
N THR A 73 8.13 -32.88 -65.94
CA THR A 73 7.76 -34.22 -66.38
C THR A 73 6.68 -34.19 -67.46
N VAL A 74 6.86 -34.99 -68.51
CA VAL A 74 5.80 -35.27 -69.49
C VAL A 74 4.64 -35.99 -68.79
N GLY A 75 3.43 -35.48 -68.94
CA GLY A 75 2.23 -35.98 -68.27
C GLY A 75 2.05 -35.47 -66.84
N ALA A 76 2.58 -34.28 -66.50
CA ALA A 76 2.42 -33.70 -65.17
C ALA A 76 0.94 -33.57 -64.77
N THR A 77 0.59 -34.05 -63.58
CA THR A 77 -0.76 -33.92 -63.01
C THR A 77 -0.90 -32.63 -62.20
N ASP A 78 0.19 -32.10 -61.66
CA ASP A 78 0.20 -30.91 -60.81
C ASP A 78 1.47 -30.08 -61.08
N PRO A 79 1.42 -28.73 -61.06
CA PRO A 79 2.59 -27.92 -61.30
C PRO A 79 3.42 -27.82 -60.02
N LYS A 80 4.75 -27.96 -60.13
CA LYS A 80 5.65 -27.90 -58.98
C LYS A 80 5.91 -26.43 -58.61
N PRO A 81 5.64 -26.00 -57.36
CA PRO A 81 5.93 -24.64 -56.94
C PRO A 81 7.43 -24.42 -56.79
N CYS A 82 7.89 -23.22 -57.10
CA CYS A 82 9.23 -22.79 -56.72
C CYS A 82 9.36 -22.73 -55.19
N PRO A 83 10.47 -23.23 -54.61
CA PRO A 83 10.69 -23.24 -53.17
C PRO A 83 10.85 -21.83 -52.60
N ILE A 84 10.72 -21.69 -51.28
CA ILE A 84 11.01 -20.43 -50.58
C ILE A 84 12.40 -19.89 -50.93
N GLY A 85 12.55 -18.57 -50.94
CA GLY A 85 13.78 -17.89 -51.36
C GLY A 85 13.96 -17.82 -52.88
N THR A 86 13.05 -18.41 -53.66
CA THR A 86 13.06 -18.35 -55.13
C THR A 86 11.73 -17.84 -55.69
N TYR A 87 11.74 -17.39 -56.94
CA TYR A 87 10.56 -16.95 -57.67
C TYR A 87 10.68 -17.36 -59.14
N ASN A 88 9.56 -17.43 -59.84
CA ASN A 88 9.56 -17.66 -61.28
C ASN A 88 8.63 -16.66 -61.98
N PRO A 89 9.16 -15.67 -62.71
CA PRO A 89 8.34 -14.68 -63.40
C PRO A 89 7.77 -15.20 -64.74
N THR A 90 8.14 -16.41 -65.18
CA THR A 90 7.90 -16.92 -66.53
C THR A 90 6.83 -18.02 -66.55
N THR A 91 5.99 -18.01 -67.58
CA THR A 91 4.99 -19.07 -67.83
C THR A 91 5.60 -20.21 -68.68
N ARG A 92 4.99 -21.40 -68.66
CA ARG A 92 5.46 -22.61 -69.36
C ARG A 92 6.87 -23.07 -68.97
N SER A 93 7.25 -22.84 -67.71
CA SER A 93 8.57 -23.24 -67.22
C SER A 93 8.69 -24.76 -67.15
N VAL A 94 9.76 -25.29 -67.73
CA VAL A 94 9.98 -26.73 -67.94
C VAL A 94 10.95 -27.37 -66.94
N SER A 95 11.51 -26.60 -66.01
CA SER A 95 12.49 -27.14 -65.06
C SER A 95 12.62 -26.28 -63.80
N SER A 96 13.21 -26.86 -62.75
CA SER A 96 13.47 -26.15 -61.49
C SER A 96 14.49 -25.03 -61.62
N GLN A 97 15.33 -25.02 -62.67
CA GLN A 97 16.25 -23.93 -62.97
C GLN A 97 15.52 -22.62 -63.31
N ALA A 98 14.23 -22.67 -63.67
CA ALA A 98 13.40 -21.47 -63.83
C ALA A 98 13.08 -20.77 -62.50
N CYS A 99 13.31 -21.42 -61.35
CA CYS A 99 13.17 -20.82 -60.03
C CYS A 99 14.41 -19.97 -59.70
N LEU A 100 14.34 -18.69 -60.03
CA LEU A 100 15.40 -17.72 -59.76
C LEU A 100 15.46 -17.41 -58.26
N LYS A 101 16.66 -17.38 -57.68
CA LYS A 101 16.83 -16.95 -56.28
C LYS A 101 16.50 -15.46 -56.15
N CYS A 102 15.88 -15.08 -55.04
CA CYS A 102 15.64 -13.66 -54.74
C CYS A 102 16.97 -12.88 -54.72
N PRO A 103 17.09 -11.76 -55.45
CA PRO A 103 18.28 -10.92 -55.35
C PRO A 103 18.38 -10.30 -53.95
N VAL A 104 19.60 -9.88 -53.58
CA VAL A 104 19.83 -9.05 -52.38
C VAL A 104 18.90 -7.84 -52.36
N GLY A 105 18.48 -7.43 -51.17
CA GLY A 105 17.42 -6.43 -51.01
C GLY A 105 15.99 -6.98 -51.15
N SER A 106 15.80 -8.26 -51.47
CA SER A 106 14.48 -8.89 -51.54
C SER A 106 14.45 -10.24 -50.85
N TYR A 107 13.25 -10.73 -50.52
CA TYR A 107 13.05 -12.02 -49.89
C TYR A 107 11.78 -12.71 -50.39
N ASN A 108 11.69 -14.01 -50.16
CA ASN A 108 10.46 -14.76 -50.35
C ASN A 108 10.32 -15.87 -49.29
N GLN A 109 9.30 -15.76 -48.45
CA GLN A 109 8.98 -16.76 -47.40
C GLN A 109 7.90 -17.77 -47.82
N TYR A 110 7.36 -17.67 -49.04
CA TYR A 110 6.27 -18.51 -49.52
C TYR A 110 6.67 -19.30 -50.77
N ILE A 111 6.17 -20.52 -50.90
CA ILE A 111 6.35 -21.29 -52.14
C ILE A 111 5.50 -20.69 -53.28
N GLY A 112 5.87 -20.95 -54.53
CA GLY A 112 5.02 -20.64 -55.68
C GLY A 112 4.91 -19.14 -56.03
N ARG A 113 5.87 -18.30 -55.64
CA ARG A 113 5.84 -16.85 -55.94
C ARG A 113 6.32 -16.52 -57.35
N PHE A 114 5.67 -15.53 -57.95
CA PHE A 114 6.08 -14.97 -59.25
C PHE A 114 7.09 -13.81 -59.15
N SER A 115 7.29 -13.25 -57.96
CA SER A 115 8.26 -12.20 -57.68
C SER A 115 8.67 -12.24 -56.21
N CYS A 116 9.86 -11.68 -55.91
CA CYS A 116 10.30 -11.49 -54.52
C CYS A 116 9.74 -10.19 -53.94
N THR A 117 9.53 -10.18 -52.63
CA THR A 117 9.11 -8.98 -51.89
C THR A 117 10.35 -8.17 -51.51
N PRO A 118 10.40 -6.85 -51.75
CA PRO A 118 11.49 -6.01 -51.24
C PRO A 118 11.61 -6.14 -49.72
N CYS A 119 12.84 -6.06 -49.21
CA CYS A 119 13.07 -6.07 -47.77
C CYS A 119 12.26 -4.94 -47.11
N ILE A 120 11.59 -5.25 -46.00
CA ILE A 120 10.73 -4.29 -45.32
C ILE A 120 11.55 -3.29 -44.51
N TRP A 121 10.89 -2.18 -44.15
CA TRP A 121 11.38 -1.17 -43.23
C TRP A 121 11.82 -1.83 -41.91
N GLY A 122 12.90 -1.31 -41.34
CA GLY A 122 13.58 -1.88 -40.18
C GLY A 122 14.44 -3.13 -40.46
N HIS A 123 14.51 -3.61 -41.69
CA HIS A 123 15.22 -4.85 -42.02
C HIS A 123 16.16 -4.71 -43.22
N PHE A 124 16.99 -5.72 -43.46
CA PHE A 124 17.82 -5.85 -44.67
C PHE A 124 17.91 -7.31 -45.16
N CYS A 125 18.17 -7.50 -46.45
CA CYS A 125 18.41 -8.79 -47.09
C CYS A 125 19.79 -8.79 -47.75
N ASP A 126 20.78 -9.32 -47.05
CA ASP A 126 22.20 -9.34 -47.47
C ASP A 126 22.61 -10.57 -48.27
N ASN A 127 21.72 -11.56 -48.40
CA ASN A 127 22.00 -12.82 -49.08
C ASN A 127 21.06 -13.05 -50.26
N VAL A 128 21.62 -13.60 -51.35
CA VAL A 128 20.81 -14.11 -52.46
C VAL A 128 19.99 -15.31 -51.98
N GLY A 129 18.69 -15.31 -52.29
CA GLY A 129 17.74 -16.32 -51.84
C GLY A 129 17.28 -16.14 -50.40
N THR A 130 17.30 -14.91 -49.88
CA THR A 130 16.82 -14.62 -48.52
C THR A 130 15.37 -15.10 -48.34
N ILE A 131 15.11 -15.89 -47.30
CA ILE A 131 13.77 -16.38 -46.96
C ILE A 131 13.08 -15.52 -45.91
N HIS A 132 13.85 -14.95 -44.98
CA HIS A 132 13.36 -14.04 -43.94
C HIS A 132 14.28 -12.82 -43.86
N PRO A 133 13.71 -11.60 -43.85
CA PRO A 133 14.51 -10.38 -43.76
C PRO A 133 15.17 -10.28 -42.39
N LYS A 134 16.43 -9.81 -42.33
CA LYS A 134 17.18 -9.67 -41.07
C LYS A 134 16.82 -8.34 -40.41
N PRO A 135 16.41 -8.33 -39.14
CA PRO A 135 16.05 -7.08 -38.45
C PRO A 135 17.30 -6.26 -38.12
N CYS A 136 17.16 -4.93 -38.17
CA CYS A 136 18.17 -4.04 -37.62
C CYS A 136 18.28 -4.23 -36.08
N PRO A 137 19.50 -4.21 -35.52
CA PRO A 137 19.72 -4.42 -34.09
C PRO A 137 19.18 -3.25 -33.24
N LEU A 138 19.13 -3.46 -31.92
CA LEU A 138 18.72 -2.42 -30.95
C LEU A 138 19.54 -1.13 -31.13
N GLY A 139 18.93 0.02 -30.85
CA GLY A 139 19.56 1.32 -31.04
C GLY A 139 19.74 1.73 -32.50
N THR A 140 19.28 0.92 -33.46
CA THR A 140 19.31 1.25 -34.89
C THR A 140 17.93 1.13 -35.54
N TYR A 141 17.75 1.76 -36.69
CA TYR A 141 16.50 1.73 -37.46
C TYR A 141 16.82 1.74 -38.96
N ASN A 142 15.85 1.34 -39.78
CA ASN A 142 15.97 1.47 -41.23
C ASN A 142 14.66 2.01 -41.83
N PRO A 143 14.62 3.25 -42.35
CA PRO A 143 13.41 3.81 -42.92
C PRO A 143 13.13 3.31 -44.35
N SER A 144 14.09 2.62 -44.99
CA SER A 144 14.04 2.27 -46.41
C SER A 144 13.66 0.81 -46.64
N THR A 145 12.84 0.57 -47.66
CA THR A 145 12.60 -0.78 -48.20
C THR A 145 13.71 -1.18 -49.17
N GLY A 146 13.82 -2.48 -49.49
CA GLY A 146 14.79 -2.98 -50.46
C GLY A 146 16.25 -3.02 -49.98
N SER A 147 16.48 -2.82 -48.67
CA SER A 147 17.84 -2.66 -48.14
C SER A 147 18.68 -3.93 -48.26
N MET A 148 19.89 -3.78 -48.79
CA MET A 148 20.77 -4.89 -49.18
C MET A 148 21.83 -5.26 -48.14
N SER A 149 22.03 -4.48 -47.07
CA SER A 149 23.01 -4.82 -46.04
C SER A 149 22.71 -4.15 -44.70
N SER A 150 23.39 -4.59 -43.64
CA SER A 150 23.31 -4.01 -42.31
C SER A 150 23.76 -2.56 -42.23
N HIS A 151 24.50 -2.05 -43.22
CA HIS A 151 24.89 -0.62 -43.28
C HIS A 151 23.68 0.30 -43.46
N ALA A 152 22.53 -0.23 -43.91
CA ALA A 152 21.28 0.52 -43.95
C ALA A 152 20.65 0.73 -42.55
N CYS A 153 21.14 0.03 -41.52
CA CYS A 153 20.70 0.22 -40.15
C CYS A 153 21.37 1.46 -39.54
N LEU A 154 20.65 2.57 -39.55
CA LEU A 154 21.08 3.86 -39.03
C LEU A 154 20.98 3.87 -37.50
N LYS A 155 22.00 4.37 -36.80
CA LYS A 155 21.93 4.53 -35.34
C LYS A 155 20.95 5.64 -34.96
N CYS A 156 20.23 5.48 -33.85
CA CYS A 156 19.45 6.55 -33.28
C CYS A 156 20.36 7.72 -32.88
N ASN A 157 20.01 8.94 -33.29
CA ASN A 157 20.71 10.13 -32.81
C ASN A 157 20.37 10.41 -31.34
N VAL A 158 21.18 11.22 -30.67
CA VAL A 158 20.87 11.73 -29.33
C VAL A 158 19.47 12.35 -29.28
N GLY A 159 18.81 12.25 -28.14
CA GLY A 159 17.40 12.61 -27.98
C GLY A 159 16.42 11.53 -28.45
N SER A 160 16.88 10.43 -29.04
CA SER A 160 16.04 9.29 -29.45
C SER A 160 16.70 7.95 -29.09
N TYR A 161 15.88 6.91 -29.01
CA TYR A 161 16.31 5.55 -28.69
C TYR A 161 15.52 4.52 -29.49
N ASN A 162 16.01 3.29 -29.51
CA ASN A 162 15.24 2.16 -29.99
C ASN A 162 15.53 0.89 -29.15
N GLN A 163 14.50 0.44 -28.44
CA GLN A 163 14.53 -0.73 -27.55
C GLN A 163 14.15 -2.05 -28.23
N TYR A 164 13.70 -2.00 -29.49
CA TYR A 164 13.26 -3.19 -30.23
C TYR A 164 14.07 -3.37 -31.52
N THR A 165 14.26 -4.61 -31.95
CA THR A 165 14.87 -4.89 -33.25
C THR A 165 13.87 -4.64 -34.38
N GLY A 166 14.36 -4.48 -35.61
CA GLY A 166 13.49 -4.45 -36.79
C GLY A 166 12.65 -3.18 -36.93
N GLN A 167 13.03 -2.08 -36.26
CA GLN A 167 12.22 -0.86 -36.26
C GLN A 167 12.52 0.05 -37.44
N PRO A 168 11.49 0.75 -37.95
CA PRO A 168 11.63 1.65 -39.08
C PRO A 168 12.05 3.07 -38.71
N SER A 169 11.99 3.42 -37.43
CA SER A 169 12.36 4.72 -36.89
C SER A 169 12.75 4.59 -35.41
N CYS A 170 13.43 5.60 -34.88
CA CYS A 170 13.69 5.71 -33.45
C CYS A 170 12.54 6.42 -32.73
N THR A 171 12.36 6.10 -31.45
CA THR A 171 11.42 6.78 -30.56
C THR A 171 12.13 7.94 -29.87
N THR A 172 11.52 9.12 -29.82
CA THR A 172 12.09 10.26 -29.09
C THR A 172 12.03 10.01 -27.58
N CYS A 173 13.06 10.47 -26.86
CA CYS A 173 13.06 10.45 -25.42
C CYS A 173 11.88 11.28 -24.90
N ILE A 174 10.99 10.69 -24.11
CA ILE A 174 9.80 11.38 -23.60
C ILE A 174 10.16 12.32 -22.44
N TRP A 175 9.19 13.15 -22.03
CA TRP A 175 9.33 13.99 -20.84
C TRP A 175 9.80 13.18 -19.63
N GLY A 176 10.62 13.79 -18.78
CA GLY A 176 11.27 13.16 -17.64
C GLY A 176 12.46 12.27 -18.00
N TYR A 177 12.78 12.09 -19.29
CA TYR A 177 13.91 11.28 -19.74
C TYR A 177 14.82 12.04 -20.72
N PHE A 178 16.03 11.53 -20.92
CA PHE A 178 17.00 12.01 -21.89
C PHE A 178 17.80 10.85 -22.51
N CYS A 179 18.30 11.08 -23.73
CA CYS A 179 19.02 10.10 -24.53
C CYS A 179 20.35 10.75 -24.95
N ASP A 180 21.42 10.47 -24.21
CA ASP A 180 22.73 11.13 -24.34
C ASP A 180 23.76 10.39 -25.20
N THR A 181 23.35 9.26 -25.78
CA THR A 181 24.23 8.38 -26.54
C THR A 181 23.64 8.10 -27.92
N VAL A 182 24.50 8.18 -28.95
CA VAL A 182 24.13 7.72 -30.29
C VAL A 182 23.96 6.20 -30.24
N GLY A 183 22.85 5.71 -30.76
CA GLY A 183 22.46 4.30 -30.68
C GLY A 183 21.87 3.91 -29.32
N ALA A 184 21.30 4.85 -28.56
CA ALA A 184 20.64 4.53 -27.30
C ALA A 184 19.57 3.44 -27.48
N THR A 185 19.62 2.43 -26.62
CA THR A 185 18.60 1.35 -26.59
C THR A 185 17.48 1.66 -25.62
N HIS A 186 17.73 2.47 -24.59
CA HIS A 186 16.78 2.86 -23.57
C HIS A 186 16.96 4.33 -23.18
N PRO A 187 15.89 5.03 -22.80
CA PRO A 187 15.95 6.39 -22.31
C PRO A 187 16.46 6.42 -20.86
N LYS A 188 17.26 7.43 -20.49
CA LYS A 188 17.74 7.63 -19.11
C LYS A 188 16.80 8.57 -18.35
N PRO A 189 16.32 8.20 -17.15
CA PRO A 189 15.43 9.05 -16.38
C PRO A 189 16.18 10.25 -15.78
N CYS A 190 15.50 11.38 -15.67
CA CYS A 190 15.98 12.51 -14.88
C CYS A 190 16.09 12.11 -13.39
N PRO A 191 17.17 12.49 -12.70
CA PRO A 191 17.35 12.16 -11.29
C PRO A 191 16.34 12.88 -10.38
N ILE A 192 16.18 12.39 -9.15
CA ILE A 192 15.37 13.05 -8.12
C ILE A 192 15.79 14.52 -7.94
N GLY A 193 14.84 15.38 -7.57
CA GLY A 193 15.06 16.83 -7.47
C GLY A 193 15.11 17.55 -8.83
N THR A 194 15.02 16.82 -9.94
CA THR A 194 14.96 17.40 -11.29
C THR A 194 13.76 16.89 -12.07
N TYR A 195 13.39 17.58 -13.13
CA TYR A 195 12.32 17.19 -14.05
C TYR A 195 12.67 17.64 -15.47
N ASN A 196 12.06 17.02 -16.48
CA ASN A 196 12.15 17.50 -17.86
C ASN A 196 10.75 17.55 -18.47
N PRO A 197 10.18 18.74 -18.76
CA PRO A 197 8.86 18.84 -19.36
C PRO A 197 8.85 18.56 -20.87
N ASN A 198 10.02 18.50 -21.51
CA ASN A 198 10.18 18.43 -22.96
C ASN A 198 10.53 17.03 -23.43
N THR A 199 10.16 16.70 -24.67
CA THR A 199 10.63 15.51 -25.37
C THR A 199 11.96 15.78 -26.08
N GLY A 200 12.70 14.72 -26.44
CA GLY A 200 13.92 14.82 -27.23
C GLY A 200 15.16 15.30 -26.48
N ALA A 201 15.16 15.30 -25.14
CA ALA A 201 16.34 15.76 -24.40
C ALA A 201 17.58 14.91 -24.71
N ILE A 202 18.66 15.59 -25.07
CA ILE A 202 19.91 15.00 -25.56
C ILE A 202 20.95 14.79 -24.46
N SER A 203 20.71 15.24 -23.22
CA SER A 203 21.63 15.08 -22.09
C SER A 203 20.92 15.33 -20.76
N SER A 204 21.62 15.01 -19.66
CA SER A 204 21.15 15.30 -18.31
C SER A 204 20.97 16.80 -18.03
N GLN A 205 21.53 17.69 -18.85
CA GLN A 205 21.28 19.14 -18.74
C GLN A 205 19.84 19.52 -19.09
N GLY A 206 19.12 18.65 -19.82
CA GLY A 206 17.67 18.79 -20.02
C GLY A 206 16.84 18.55 -18.76
N CYS A 207 17.44 18.00 -17.70
CA CYS A 207 16.80 17.80 -16.41
C CYS A 207 16.95 19.06 -15.54
N VAL A 208 15.90 19.86 -15.50
CA VAL A 208 15.84 21.12 -14.76
C VAL A 208 15.58 20.85 -13.29
N LYS A 209 16.32 21.50 -12.38
CA LYS A 209 16.07 21.40 -10.93
C LYS A 209 14.68 21.93 -10.59
N CYS A 210 14.01 21.30 -9.64
CA CYS A 210 12.75 21.83 -9.11
C CYS A 210 12.94 23.26 -8.59
N PRO A 211 12.04 24.21 -8.91
CA PRO A 211 12.12 25.55 -8.37
C PRO A 211 11.84 25.55 -6.85
N VAL A 212 12.24 26.63 -6.17
CA VAL A 212 11.90 26.86 -4.75
C VAL A 212 10.38 26.77 -4.56
N GLY A 213 9.93 26.18 -3.45
CA GLY A 213 8.51 25.88 -3.24
C GLY A 213 8.00 24.60 -3.90
N SER A 214 8.86 23.87 -4.62
CA SER A 214 8.53 22.58 -5.24
C SER A 214 9.61 21.53 -4.98
N TYR A 215 9.26 20.27 -5.15
CA TYR A 215 10.15 19.13 -4.93
C TYR A 215 9.85 17.99 -5.92
N ASN A 216 10.80 17.07 -6.04
CA ASN A 216 10.60 15.81 -6.73
C ASN A 216 11.36 14.68 -6.01
N SER A 217 10.62 13.71 -5.47
CA SER A 217 11.17 12.54 -4.77
C SER A 217 11.37 11.32 -5.66
N TYR A 218 11.02 11.38 -6.95
CA TYR A 218 11.03 10.25 -7.88
C TYR A 218 11.90 10.53 -9.11
N ILE A 219 12.50 9.50 -9.70
CA ILE A 219 13.19 9.62 -10.99
C ILE A 219 12.18 9.76 -12.12
N GLY A 220 12.62 10.26 -13.28
CA GLY A 220 11.83 10.20 -14.52
C GLY A 220 10.61 11.13 -14.57
N GLN A 221 10.56 12.18 -13.74
CA GLN A 221 9.38 13.08 -13.69
C GLN A 221 9.40 14.17 -14.75
N SER A 222 8.21 14.50 -15.25
CA SER A 222 7.98 15.61 -16.19
C SER A 222 7.59 16.93 -15.55
N SER A 223 7.37 16.94 -14.24
CA SER A 223 7.06 18.13 -13.46
C SER A 223 7.47 17.92 -12.00
N CYS A 224 7.66 19.02 -11.29
CA CYS A 224 7.83 19.00 -9.84
C CYS A 224 6.48 19.14 -9.14
N ARG A 225 6.38 18.55 -7.95
CA ARG A 225 5.22 18.74 -7.07
C ARG A 225 5.43 19.97 -6.23
N THR A 226 4.37 20.76 -6.03
CA THR A 226 4.41 21.85 -5.06
C THR A 226 4.64 21.29 -3.66
N CYS A 227 5.38 22.01 -2.84
CA CYS A 227 5.62 21.63 -1.46
C CYS A 227 4.28 21.41 -0.75
N ILE A 228 4.11 20.29 -0.04
CA ILE A 228 2.84 19.97 0.60
C ILE A 228 2.59 20.86 1.83
N SER A 229 1.33 21.03 2.21
CA SER A 229 0.98 21.74 3.44
C SER A 229 1.65 21.09 4.66
N GLY A 230 2.04 21.90 5.63
CA GLY A 230 2.86 21.51 6.77
C GLY A 230 4.36 21.45 6.47
N TYR A 231 4.78 21.60 5.21
CA TYR A 231 6.18 21.52 4.79
C TYR A 231 6.61 22.76 4.00
N TYR A 232 7.92 22.93 3.82
CA TYR A 232 8.51 23.99 3.02
C TYR A 232 9.74 23.50 2.24
N CYS A 233 9.98 24.14 1.10
CA CYS A 233 10.99 23.74 0.13
C CYS A 233 11.87 24.98 -0.16
N ASN A 234 12.97 25.12 0.60
CA ASN A 234 13.74 26.36 0.68
C ASN A 234 14.95 26.48 -0.24
N SER A 235 15.10 25.54 -1.17
CA SER A 235 16.18 25.53 -2.15
C SER A 235 15.66 25.00 -3.48
N VAL A 236 16.44 25.19 -4.54
CA VAL A 236 16.19 24.49 -5.80
C VAL A 236 16.56 23.01 -5.67
N GLY A 237 15.88 22.15 -6.41
CA GLY A 237 16.16 20.72 -6.50
C GLY A 237 15.86 19.91 -5.24
N VAL A 238 14.86 20.33 -4.46
CA VAL A 238 14.45 19.60 -3.25
C VAL A 238 13.95 18.21 -3.62
N THR A 239 14.46 17.20 -2.93
CA THR A 239 14.04 15.80 -3.05
C THR A 239 13.10 15.39 -1.92
N ASP A 240 13.26 16.01 -0.76
CA ASP A 240 12.46 15.78 0.44
C ASP A 240 12.08 17.11 1.10
N PRO A 241 10.78 17.48 1.12
CA PRO A 241 10.31 18.69 1.77
C PRO A 241 10.67 18.74 3.26
N LYS A 242 11.00 19.92 3.78
CA LYS A 242 11.28 20.08 5.22
C LYS A 242 9.99 20.32 5.98
N PRO A 243 9.69 19.56 7.04
CA PRO A 243 8.48 19.78 7.82
C PRO A 243 8.58 21.08 8.64
N CYS A 244 7.45 21.75 8.85
CA CYS A 244 7.36 22.82 9.82
C CYS A 244 7.69 22.30 11.22
N PRO A 245 8.51 23.02 12.02
CA PRO A 245 8.93 22.57 13.34
C PRO A 245 7.76 22.50 14.33
N VAL A 246 7.96 21.80 15.45
CA VAL A 246 6.99 21.76 16.55
C VAL A 246 6.62 23.18 17.02
N GLY A 247 5.39 23.35 17.51
CA GLY A 247 4.83 24.65 17.87
C GLY A 247 4.47 25.53 16.67
N THR A 248 4.64 25.06 15.43
CA THR A 248 4.23 25.78 14.22
C THR A 248 3.31 24.94 13.35
N TYR A 249 2.69 25.57 12.36
CA TYR A 249 1.85 24.93 11.35
C TYR A 249 1.92 25.69 10.03
N ASN A 250 1.58 25.03 8.93
CA ASN A 250 1.35 25.70 7.66
C ASN A 250 0.18 25.04 6.91
N PRO A 251 -0.97 25.72 6.75
CA PRO A 251 -2.11 25.14 6.05
C PRO A 251 -1.93 25.15 4.52
N ASN A 252 -0.99 25.95 4.00
CA ASN A 252 -0.89 26.25 2.58
C ASN A 252 0.24 25.44 1.90
N PRO A 253 -0.01 24.85 0.72
CA PRO A 253 1.04 24.27 -0.11
C PRO A 253 1.94 25.35 -0.73
N GLY A 254 3.08 24.94 -1.29
CA GLY A 254 4.00 25.81 -2.03
C GLY A 254 4.91 26.68 -1.17
N SER A 255 5.06 26.37 0.13
CA SER A 255 5.87 27.19 1.02
C SER A 255 7.34 27.23 0.60
N LEU A 256 7.86 28.46 0.48
CA LEU A 256 9.21 28.74 0.01
C LEU A 256 10.26 28.65 1.13
N SER A 257 9.87 28.74 2.40
CA SER A 257 10.82 28.71 3.52
C SER A 257 10.13 28.42 4.86
N SER A 258 10.92 28.30 5.92
CA SER A 258 10.41 28.18 7.28
C SER A 258 9.58 29.38 7.74
N LEU A 259 9.65 30.54 7.07
CA LEU A 259 8.78 31.68 7.35
C LEU A 259 7.30 31.41 7.05
N GLY A 260 7.01 30.44 6.17
CA GLY A 260 5.64 29.97 5.95
C GLY A 260 5.09 29.13 7.10
N CYS A 261 5.91 28.76 8.09
CA CYS A 261 5.47 28.05 9.28
C CYS A 261 5.02 29.05 10.36
N THR A 262 3.71 29.21 10.48
CA THR A 262 3.06 30.10 11.45
C THR A 262 3.13 29.48 12.85
N LYS A 263 3.53 30.26 13.86
CA LYS A 263 3.53 29.81 15.26
C LYS A 263 2.11 29.61 15.78
N CYS A 264 1.89 28.59 16.59
CA CYS A 264 0.60 28.38 17.24
C CYS A 264 0.26 29.56 18.17
N PRO A 265 -0.95 30.15 18.08
CA PRO A 265 -1.37 31.18 19.02
C PRO A 265 -1.52 30.61 20.44
N VAL A 266 -1.50 31.49 21.44
CA VAL A 266 -1.78 31.10 22.83
C VAL A 266 -3.15 30.41 22.93
N GLY A 267 -3.27 29.43 23.83
CA GLY A 267 -4.42 28.53 23.89
C GLY A 267 -4.37 27.38 22.88
N SER A 268 -3.31 27.27 22.09
CA SER A 268 -3.09 26.16 21.16
C SER A 268 -1.62 25.72 21.14
N TYR A 269 -1.36 24.54 20.59
CA TYR A 269 -0.02 23.94 20.53
C TYR A 269 0.12 22.95 19.38
N ASN A 270 1.36 22.55 19.07
CA ASN A 270 1.67 21.41 18.19
C ASN A 270 2.90 20.64 18.68
N SER A 271 2.71 19.37 19.04
CA SER A 271 3.81 18.51 19.54
C SER A 271 4.58 17.78 18.46
N TYR A 272 4.10 17.81 17.23
CA TYR A 272 4.71 17.13 16.10
C TYR A 272 5.11 18.13 15.03
N THR A 273 6.08 17.76 14.19
CA THR A 273 6.45 18.52 13.00
C THR A 273 5.42 18.31 11.88
N GLY A 274 5.48 19.12 10.82
CA GLY A 274 4.70 18.87 9.61
C GLY A 274 3.20 19.15 9.74
N GLN A 275 2.78 19.90 10.76
CA GLN A 275 1.36 20.10 11.05
C GLN A 275 0.74 21.18 10.15
N ILE A 276 -0.53 21.00 9.79
CA ILE A 276 -1.30 21.93 8.95
C ILE A 276 -2.22 22.86 9.75
N SER A 277 -2.38 22.59 11.04
CA SER A 277 -3.16 23.39 11.99
C SER A 277 -2.63 23.18 13.41
N CYS A 278 -3.00 24.06 14.35
CA CYS A 278 -2.68 23.87 15.77
C CYS A 278 -3.79 23.13 16.49
N ARG A 279 -3.43 22.33 17.49
CA ARG A 279 -4.38 21.70 18.41
C ARG A 279 -4.73 22.66 19.53
N THR A 280 -5.99 22.72 19.92
CA THR A 280 -6.41 23.49 21.10
C THR A 280 -5.81 22.89 22.37
N CYS A 281 -5.42 23.75 23.31
CA CYS A 281 -4.87 23.29 24.57
C CYS A 281 -5.88 22.40 25.31
N ILE A 282 -5.43 21.25 25.78
CA ILE A 282 -6.30 20.24 26.37
C ILE A 282 -6.72 20.61 27.81
N LEU A 283 -7.78 19.98 28.29
CA LEU A 283 -8.21 20.04 29.69
C LEU A 283 -7.05 19.70 30.64
N GLY A 284 -7.09 20.28 31.83
CA GLY A 284 -6.05 20.13 32.84
C GLY A 284 -4.74 20.85 32.52
N CYS A 285 -4.64 21.47 31.34
CA CYS A 285 -3.43 22.16 30.88
C CYS A 285 -3.72 23.59 30.43
N TYR A 286 -2.67 24.34 30.14
CA TYR A 286 -2.72 25.65 29.52
C TYR A 286 -1.54 25.87 28.58
N CYS A 287 -1.70 26.77 27.62
CA CYS A 287 -0.74 27.05 26.56
C CYS A 287 -0.55 28.58 26.48
N ASP A 288 0.36 29.10 27.28
CA ASP A 288 0.57 30.55 27.53
C ASP A 288 1.65 31.19 26.64
N THR A 289 2.22 30.44 25.71
CA THR A 289 3.33 30.89 24.86
C THR A 289 2.95 30.76 23.39
N VAL A 290 3.25 31.80 22.61
CA VAL A 290 3.15 31.72 21.15
C VAL A 290 4.17 30.72 20.64
N GLY A 291 3.71 29.74 19.88
CA GLY A 291 4.52 28.63 19.41
C GLY A 291 4.69 27.51 20.44
N ALA A 292 3.73 27.33 21.36
CA ALA A 292 3.77 26.22 22.30
C ALA A 292 3.88 24.88 21.57
N ASN A 293 4.88 24.08 21.91
CA ASN A 293 5.07 22.73 21.37
C ASN A 293 4.43 21.65 22.25
N ASN A 294 4.07 21.98 23.49
CA ASN A 294 3.37 21.05 24.37
C ASN A 294 2.48 21.83 25.36
N PRO A 295 1.35 21.25 25.81
CA PRO A 295 0.55 21.84 26.88
C PRO A 295 1.33 21.84 28.20
N LYS A 296 1.19 22.91 28.99
CA LYS A 296 1.71 22.96 30.36
C LYS A 296 0.63 22.43 31.31
N PRO A 297 0.86 21.33 32.05
CA PRO A 297 -0.13 20.79 32.97
C PRO A 297 -0.27 21.70 34.20
N CYS A 298 -1.51 21.84 34.70
CA CYS A 298 -1.76 22.48 35.98
C CYS A 298 -1.09 21.69 37.11
N ALA A 299 -0.51 22.39 38.08
CA ALA A 299 0.18 21.76 39.20
C ALA A 299 -0.79 21.04 40.16
N GLY A 300 -0.27 20.16 41.01
CA GLY A 300 -1.03 19.60 42.13
C GLY A 300 -1.69 20.71 42.96
N GLY A 301 -2.85 20.40 43.54
CA GLY A 301 -3.70 21.37 44.23
C GLY A 301 -4.53 22.26 43.30
N THR A 302 -4.33 22.17 41.98
CA THR A 302 -5.13 22.91 40.98
C THR A 302 -5.72 21.98 39.92
N TYR A 303 -6.71 22.47 39.18
CA TYR A 303 -7.32 21.78 38.06
C TYR A 303 -7.75 22.78 36.98
N ASN A 304 -7.93 22.33 35.75
CA ASN A 304 -8.48 23.16 34.68
C ASN A 304 -9.56 22.40 33.89
N PRO A 305 -10.84 22.81 33.97
CA PRO A 305 -11.93 22.18 33.23
C PRO A 305 -12.13 22.75 31.82
N ASN A 306 -11.30 23.70 31.36
CA ASN A 306 -11.51 24.42 30.11
C ASN A 306 -10.47 24.06 29.04
N ILE A 307 -10.94 23.74 27.82
CA ILE A 307 -10.09 23.64 26.62
C ILE A 307 -9.66 25.03 26.15
N GLY A 308 -8.57 25.10 25.38
CA GLY A 308 -8.10 26.36 24.78
C GLY A 308 -7.50 27.36 25.78
N SER A 309 -7.23 26.91 27.01
CA SER A 309 -6.72 27.79 28.07
C SER A 309 -5.34 28.36 27.71
N ASN A 310 -5.23 29.69 27.77
CA ASN A 310 -4.07 30.45 27.30
C ASN A 310 -3.22 31.06 28.43
N SER A 311 -3.48 30.68 29.68
CA SER A 311 -2.79 31.24 30.84
C SER A 311 -2.83 30.26 32.01
N SER A 312 -1.79 30.29 32.85
CA SER A 312 -1.76 29.54 34.12
C SER A 312 -2.87 29.94 35.08
N ARG A 313 -3.47 31.13 34.90
CA ARG A 313 -4.64 31.57 35.68
C ARG A 313 -5.88 30.69 35.48
N ALA A 314 -5.93 29.89 34.42
CA ALA A 314 -6.98 28.91 34.21
C ALA A 314 -6.87 27.70 35.16
N CYS A 315 -5.73 27.51 35.83
CA CYS A 315 -5.55 26.49 36.85
C CYS A 315 -6.21 26.95 38.17
N VAL A 316 -7.42 26.46 38.41
CA VAL A 316 -8.22 26.79 39.59
C VAL A 316 -7.78 25.93 40.77
N LYS A 317 -7.54 26.55 41.94
CA LYS A 317 -7.19 25.81 43.16
C LYS A 317 -8.37 24.96 43.66
N CYS A 318 -8.08 23.77 44.19
CA CYS A 318 -9.10 22.95 44.85
C CYS A 318 -9.69 23.69 46.06
N PRO A 319 -11.02 23.80 46.20
CA PRO A 319 -11.63 24.38 47.38
C PRO A 319 -11.42 23.46 48.60
N VAL A 320 -11.61 24.00 49.80
CA VAL A 320 -11.57 23.19 51.04
C VAL A 320 -12.57 22.02 50.99
N GLY A 321 -12.21 20.91 51.61
CA GLY A 321 -12.91 19.62 51.47
C GLY A 321 -12.56 18.84 50.20
N TRP A 322 -11.69 19.38 49.34
CA TRP A 322 -11.19 18.74 48.13
C TRP A 322 -9.67 18.82 48.06
N TYR A 323 -9.07 17.93 47.28
CA TYR A 323 -7.64 17.90 47.05
C TYR A 323 -7.31 17.40 45.63
N ASN A 324 -6.09 17.67 45.16
CA ASN A 324 -5.57 17.07 43.95
C ASN A 324 -4.05 16.78 44.09
N PRO A 325 -3.62 15.51 44.13
CA PRO A 325 -2.20 15.18 44.25
C PRO A 325 -1.45 15.22 42.91
N TYR A 326 -2.14 15.17 41.78
CA TYR A 326 -1.52 14.97 40.47
C TYR A 326 -1.53 16.24 39.62
N THR A 327 -0.60 16.35 38.68
CA THR A 327 -0.62 17.41 37.68
C THR A 327 -1.64 17.11 36.58
N GLY A 328 -2.04 18.12 35.81
CA GLY A 328 -2.84 17.94 34.60
C GLY A 328 -4.29 17.50 34.84
N GLN A 329 -4.82 17.67 36.05
CA GLN A 329 -6.18 17.21 36.36
C GLN A 329 -7.26 18.16 35.87
N ILE A 330 -8.39 17.57 35.51
CA ILE A 330 -9.58 18.28 35.01
C ILE A 330 -10.59 18.60 36.14
N SER A 331 -10.40 18.02 37.32
CA SER A 331 -11.22 18.20 38.50
C SER A 331 -10.47 17.81 39.78
N CYS A 332 -10.95 18.27 40.93
CA CYS A 332 -10.44 17.85 42.23
C CYS A 332 -11.14 16.59 42.74
N ARG A 333 -10.49 15.89 43.68
CA ARG A 333 -11.03 14.75 44.40
C ARG A 333 -11.60 15.19 45.75
N THR A 334 -12.67 14.55 46.21
CA THR A 334 -13.20 14.82 47.56
C THR A 334 -12.28 14.24 48.62
N CYS A 335 -12.12 14.96 49.74
CA CYS A 335 -11.47 14.41 50.92
C CYS A 335 -12.25 13.17 51.39
N ILE A 336 -11.54 12.05 51.57
CA ILE A 336 -12.17 10.78 51.95
C ILE A 336 -12.49 10.74 53.45
N SER A 337 -13.38 9.82 53.86
CA SER A 337 -13.65 9.61 55.29
C SER A 337 -12.37 9.19 56.03
N GLY A 338 -12.26 9.64 57.27
CA GLY A 338 -11.07 9.57 58.10
C GLY A 338 -10.08 10.70 57.91
N TYR A 339 -10.30 11.56 56.91
CA TYR A 339 -9.40 12.66 56.56
C TYR A 339 -10.15 14.00 56.47
N TYR A 340 -9.41 15.10 56.41
CA TYR A 340 -9.94 16.43 56.18
C TYR A 340 -8.97 17.27 55.33
N CYS A 341 -9.52 18.25 54.61
CA CYS A 341 -8.79 19.07 53.64
C CYS A 341 -9.12 20.54 53.96
N ASP A 342 -8.34 21.15 54.83
CA ASP A 342 -8.59 22.45 55.46
C ASP A 342 -7.98 23.66 54.72
N VAL A 343 -7.21 23.40 53.65
CA VAL A 343 -6.53 24.44 52.88
C VAL A 343 -7.02 24.48 51.43
N VAL A 344 -7.14 25.68 50.87
CA VAL A 344 -7.37 25.87 49.44
C VAL A 344 -6.12 25.43 48.68
N GLY A 345 -6.31 24.56 47.69
CA GLY A 345 -5.23 23.98 46.91
C GLY A 345 -4.53 22.82 47.60
N ALA A 346 -5.23 22.08 48.47
CA ALA A 346 -4.68 20.88 49.10
C ALA A 346 -4.19 19.88 48.03
N THR A 347 -2.97 19.40 48.19
CA THR A 347 -2.40 18.31 47.37
C THR A 347 -2.64 16.94 47.98
N ASP A 348 -2.74 16.88 49.31
CA ASP A 348 -2.89 15.64 50.06
C ASP A 348 -3.89 15.84 51.21
N PRO A 349 -4.80 14.87 51.47
CA PRO A 349 -5.74 14.94 52.58
C PRO A 349 -5.03 14.71 53.92
N LYS A 350 -5.36 15.50 54.94
CA LYS A 350 -4.80 15.34 56.29
C LYS A 350 -5.56 14.25 57.07
N PRO A 351 -4.88 13.24 57.65
CA PRO A 351 -5.55 12.20 58.41
C PRO A 351 -6.04 12.73 59.76
N CYS A 352 -7.19 12.24 60.23
CA CYS A 352 -7.61 12.45 61.61
C CYS A 352 -6.59 11.83 62.59
N PRO A 353 -6.25 12.52 63.70
CA PRO A 353 -5.28 12.03 64.66
C PRO A 353 -5.78 10.78 65.43
N LEU A 354 -4.86 10.12 66.12
CA LEU A 354 -5.16 8.98 67.00
C LEU A 354 -6.29 9.31 67.99
N GLY A 355 -7.12 8.32 68.30
CA GLY A 355 -8.28 8.50 69.20
C GLY A 355 -9.43 9.28 68.58
N THR A 356 -9.32 9.75 67.34
CA THR A 356 -10.41 10.43 66.63
C THR A 356 -10.82 9.68 65.35
N TYR A 357 -11.99 9.99 64.82
CA TYR A 357 -12.48 9.46 63.56
C TYR A 357 -13.29 10.52 62.81
N ASN A 358 -13.39 10.39 61.48
CA ASN A 358 -14.29 11.21 60.68
C ASN A 358 -15.10 10.32 59.71
N PRO A 359 -16.41 10.16 59.92
CA PRO A 359 -17.22 9.33 59.04
C PRO A 359 -17.55 10.01 57.70
N ASN A 360 -17.40 11.33 57.61
CA ASN A 360 -17.88 12.14 56.49
C ASN A 360 -16.83 12.27 55.38
N ARG A 361 -17.30 12.32 54.13
CA ARG A 361 -16.50 12.79 52.99
C ARG A 361 -16.57 14.31 52.88
N ARG A 362 -15.61 14.90 52.17
CA ARG A 362 -15.52 16.34 51.87
C ARG A 362 -15.38 17.22 53.12
N SER A 363 -14.83 16.66 54.21
CA SER A 363 -14.56 17.44 55.41
C SER A 363 -13.48 18.48 55.17
N ASN A 364 -13.77 19.71 55.57
CA ASN A 364 -12.99 20.90 55.29
C ASN A 364 -12.25 21.46 56.51
N SER A 365 -12.23 20.73 57.63
CA SER A 365 -11.68 21.24 58.88
C SER A 365 -11.32 20.08 59.82
N SER A 366 -10.31 20.29 60.67
CA SER A 366 -9.87 19.30 61.66
C SER A 366 -10.94 19.02 62.73
N GLN A 367 -11.88 19.94 62.93
CA GLN A 367 -13.04 19.79 63.83
C GLN A 367 -13.97 18.65 63.38
N ALA A 368 -13.89 18.20 62.13
CA ALA A 368 -14.61 17.02 61.66
C ALA A 368 -14.08 15.71 62.28
N CYS A 369 -12.88 15.72 62.88
CA CYS A 369 -12.31 14.57 63.59
C CYS A 369 -12.92 14.47 65.00
N ALA A 370 -14.00 13.71 65.11
CA ALA A 370 -14.69 13.46 66.37
C ALA A 370 -13.87 12.49 67.24
N LYS A 371 -13.78 12.77 68.55
CA LYS A 371 -13.19 11.82 69.51
C LYS A 371 -13.99 10.52 69.53
N CYS A 372 -13.31 9.38 69.65
CA CYS A 372 -13.98 8.10 69.86
C CYS A 372 -14.82 8.14 71.15
N PRO A 373 -16.11 7.76 71.11
CA PRO A 373 -16.93 7.71 72.31
C PRO A 373 -16.42 6.66 73.29
N VAL A 374 -16.75 6.82 74.58
CA VAL A 374 -16.46 5.80 75.61
C VAL A 374 -16.98 4.42 75.17
N GLY A 375 -16.24 3.37 75.54
CA GLY A 375 -16.48 2.02 75.04
C GLY A 375 -15.90 1.76 73.63
N SER A 376 -15.23 2.73 73.00
CA SER A 376 -14.51 2.55 71.75
C SER A 376 -13.14 3.24 71.77
N TYR A 377 -12.28 2.87 70.83
CA TYR A 377 -10.94 3.43 70.68
C TYR A 377 -10.53 3.47 69.20
N ASN A 378 -9.50 4.25 68.88
CA ASN A 378 -8.85 4.20 67.58
C ASN A 378 -7.33 4.37 67.72
N LYS A 379 -6.58 3.36 67.26
CA LYS A 379 -5.12 3.30 67.34
C LYS A 379 -4.39 3.75 66.07
N ASN A 380 -5.12 4.10 65.01
CA ASN A 380 -4.55 4.48 63.71
C ASN A 380 -4.94 5.92 63.37
N THR A 381 -4.08 6.66 62.67
CA THR A 381 -4.49 7.93 62.06
C THR A 381 -5.39 7.64 60.84
N GLY A 382 -6.22 8.61 60.43
CA GLY A 382 -7.02 8.48 59.22
C GLY A 382 -8.25 7.58 59.36
N ALA A 383 -8.75 7.32 60.58
CA ALA A 383 -9.85 6.39 60.78
C ALA A 383 -11.21 6.99 60.41
N SER A 384 -12.01 6.24 59.65
CA SER A 384 -13.40 6.61 59.32
C SER A 384 -14.42 6.16 60.39
N SER A 385 -14.01 5.30 61.32
CA SER A 385 -14.82 4.79 62.43
C SER A 385 -13.96 4.36 63.62
N CYS A 386 -14.55 4.25 64.81
CA CYS A 386 -13.88 3.76 66.00
C CYS A 386 -14.08 2.25 66.19
N THR A 387 -13.07 1.58 66.71
CA THR A 387 -13.12 0.16 67.08
C THR A 387 -13.74 0.02 68.47
N THR A 388 -14.67 -0.92 68.66
CA THR A 388 -15.26 -1.15 69.98
C THR A 388 -14.26 -1.81 70.93
N CYS A 389 -14.36 -1.48 72.22
CA CYS A 389 -13.55 -2.12 73.23
C CYS A 389 -13.89 -3.61 73.30
N ILE A 390 -12.87 -4.47 73.21
CA ILE A 390 -13.03 -5.92 73.19
C ILE A 390 -13.30 -6.46 74.60
N ARG A 391 -13.72 -7.74 74.67
CA ARG A 391 -13.85 -8.45 75.95
C ARG A 391 -12.52 -8.44 76.72
N GLY A 392 -12.62 -8.43 78.04
CA GLY A 392 -11.49 -8.31 78.95
C GLY A 392 -10.90 -6.91 79.06
N HIS A 393 -11.45 -5.93 78.34
CA HIS A 393 -10.95 -4.55 78.32
C HIS A 393 -12.09 -3.55 78.54
N PHE A 394 -11.73 -2.28 78.79
CA PHE A 394 -12.66 -1.15 78.83
C PHE A 394 -12.02 0.11 78.21
N CYS A 395 -12.85 1.04 77.71
CA CYS A 395 -12.44 2.36 77.24
C CYS A 395 -13.26 3.41 77.99
N ASP A 396 -12.67 4.03 79.00
CA ASP A 396 -13.31 4.95 79.93
C ASP A 396 -13.15 6.43 79.57
N THR A 397 -12.24 6.74 78.66
CA THR A 397 -11.95 8.13 78.25
C THR A 397 -12.41 8.39 76.81
N PRO A 398 -13.13 9.49 76.54
CA PRO A 398 -13.36 9.96 75.17
C PRO A 398 -12.02 10.15 74.44
N GLY A 399 -11.92 9.62 73.24
CA GLY A 399 -10.71 9.68 72.43
C GLY A 399 -9.65 8.64 72.80
N ALA A 400 -10.05 7.51 73.39
CA ALA A 400 -9.11 6.43 73.71
C ALA A 400 -8.34 5.98 72.45
N THR A 401 -7.01 5.86 72.58
CA THR A 401 -6.12 5.37 71.50
C THR A 401 -5.92 3.86 71.54
N GLY A 402 -6.32 3.22 72.65
CA GLY A 402 -6.25 1.77 72.85
C GLY A 402 -7.19 1.33 73.96
N PRO A 403 -7.52 0.03 74.02
CA PRO A 403 -8.35 -0.54 75.08
C PRO A 403 -7.52 -0.74 76.36
N LYS A 404 -8.04 -0.34 77.52
CA LYS A 404 -7.38 -0.59 78.81
C LYS A 404 -7.73 -2.02 79.29
N PRO A 405 -6.75 -2.87 79.63
CA PRO A 405 -7.03 -4.21 80.10
C PRO A 405 -7.66 -4.20 81.49
N CYS A 406 -8.58 -5.13 81.75
CA CYS A 406 -8.99 -5.43 83.13
C CYS A 406 -7.80 -5.97 83.92
N PRO A 407 -7.57 -5.53 85.17
CA PRO A 407 -6.48 -6.03 86.00
C PRO A 407 -6.52 -7.55 86.21
N ALA A 408 -5.37 -8.16 86.48
CA ALA A 408 -5.31 -9.57 86.88
C ALA A 408 -6.20 -9.84 88.11
N GLY A 409 -6.79 -11.02 88.18
CA GLY A 409 -7.86 -11.37 89.15
C GLY A 409 -9.26 -10.90 88.74
N THR A 410 -9.41 -10.18 87.61
CA THR A 410 -10.71 -9.71 87.11
C THR A 410 -10.90 -10.03 85.63
N TYR A 411 -12.16 -10.14 85.17
CA TYR A 411 -12.50 -10.40 83.78
C TYR A 411 -13.67 -9.53 83.30
N ASN A 412 -13.80 -9.35 81.99
CA ASN A 412 -14.96 -8.66 81.41
C ASN A 412 -15.51 -9.41 80.19
N ARG A 413 -16.79 -9.78 80.23
CA ARG A 413 -17.47 -10.51 79.13
C ARG A 413 -18.15 -9.60 78.11
N LYS A 414 -18.30 -8.30 78.41
CA LYS A 414 -19.01 -7.34 77.57
C LYS A 414 -18.04 -6.69 76.57
N VAL A 415 -18.51 -6.51 75.34
CA VAL A 415 -17.88 -5.57 74.40
C VAL A 415 -18.34 -4.15 74.72
N ARG A 416 -17.61 -3.15 74.23
CA ARG A 416 -17.97 -1.73 74.36
C ARG A 416 -18.07 -1.22 75.80
N SER A 417 -17.28 -1.81 76.71
CA SER A 417 -17.31 -1.45 78.13
C SER A 417 -16.67 -0.09 78.38
N THR A 418 -17.35 0.75 79.17
CA THR A 418 -17.06 2.18 79.34
C THR A 418 -16.37 2.53 80.66
N SER A 419 -16.07 1.55 81.51
CA SER A 419 -15.50 1.79 82.84
C SER A 419 -14.80 0.54 83.37
N SER A 420 -13.81 0.73 84.24
CA SER A 420 -13.17 -0.33 85.02
C SER A 420 -14.15 -1.12 85.89
N ARG A 421 -15.32 -0.54 86.23
CA ARG A 421 -16.40 -1.24 86.95
C ARG A 421 -16.98 -2.43 86.17
N ALA A 422 -16.73 -2.51 84.87
CA ALA A 422 -17.09 -3.68 84.07
C ALA A 422 -16.15 -4.88 84.29
N CYS A 423 -15.03 -4.69 84.99
CA CYS A 423 -14.11 -5.76 85.37
C CYS A 423 -14.61 -6.46 86.64
N ILE A 424 -15.10 -7.69 86.46
CA ILE A 424 -15.69 -8.51 87.51
C ILE A 424 -14.59 -9.38 88.12
N LYS A 425 -14.48 -9.43 89.45
CA LYS A 425 -13.53 -10.35 90.13
C LYS A 425 -13.83 -11.80 89.77
N CYS A 426 -12.79 -12.63 89.63
CA CYS A 426 -13.00 -14.06 89.50
C CYS A 426 -13.72 -14.61 90.74
N PRO A 427 -14.74 -15.47 90.57
CA PRO A 427 -15.41 -16.12 91.70
C PRO A 427 -14.44 -17.09 92.40
N VAL A 428 -14.72 -17.38 93.68
CA VAL A 428 -13.93 -18.33 94.49
C VAL A 428 -13.78 -19.66 93.74
N GLY A 429 -12.55 -20.21 93.72
CA GLY A 429 -12.21 -21.42 92.96
C GLY A 429 -11.91 -21.18 91.47
N TRP A 430 -11.86 -19.92 91.02
CA TRP A 430 -11.45 -19.52 89.67
C TRP A 430 -10.39 -18.42 89.72
N TYR A 431 -9.52 -18.34 88.72
CA TYR A 431 -8.44 -17.35 88.65
C TYR A 431 -8.14 -16.92 87.21
N ASN A 432 -7.45 -15.79 87.07
CA ASN A 432 -6.69 -15.47 85.88
C ASN A 432 -5.41 -14.72 86.28
N ARG A 433 -4.32 -14.91 85.54
CA ARG A 433 -2.99 -14.37 85.93
C ARG A 433 -2.55 -13.17 85.11
N LEU A 434 -3.14 -13.01 83.93
CA LEU A 434 -2.80 -11.94 83.00
C LEU A 434 -3.90 -10.88 83.03
N PRO A 435 -3.57 -9.60 82.82
CA PRO A 435 -4.56 -8.58 82.50
C PRO A 435 -5.31 -8.89 81.20
N GLY A 436 -6.46 -8.25 80.99
CA GLY A 436 -7.14 -8.24 79.68
C GLY A 436 -8.03 -9.46 79.40
N GLN A 437 -8.39 -10.24 80.44
CA GLN A 437 -9.04 -11.55 80.25
C GLN A 437 -10.56 -11.45 80.11
N SER A 438 -11.11 -12.21 79.17
CA SER A 438 -12.56 -12.27 78.92
C SER A 438 -13.30 -13.26 79.83
N SER A 439 -12.58 -14.14 80.53
CA SER A 439 -13.09 -15.15 81.44
C SER A 439 -12.04 -15.54 82.49
N CYS A 440 -12.45 -16.32 83.49
CA CYS A 440 -11.54 -16.94 84.46
C CYS A 440 -11.38 -18.43 84.16
N LEU A 441 -10.27 -19.01 84.60
CA LEU A 441 -9.99 -20.44 84.55
C LEU A 441 -10.24 -21.06 85.92
N LYS A 442 -10.73 -22.31 85.96
CA LYS A 442 -10.92 -23.04 87.21
C LYS A 442 -9.55 -23.34 87.85
N CYS A 443 -9.43 -23.23 89.18
CA CYS A 443 -8.17 -23.52 89.86
C CYS A 443 -7.75 -24.98 89.62
N PRO A 444 -6.49 -25.23 89.18
CA PRO A 444 -5.99 -26.58 88.98
C PRO A 444 -5.86 -27.31 90.32
N THR A 445 -5.95 -28.64 90.27
CA THR A 445 -5.82 -29.53 91.41
C THR A 445 -4.52 -29.26 92.18
N GLY A 446 -4.60 -29.23 93.51
CA GLY A 446 -3.46 -28.94 94.40
C GLY A 446 -3.14 -27.45 94.59
N ARG A 447 -3.98 -26.51 94.12
CA ARG A 447 -3.84 -25.07 94.38
C ARG A 447 -5.15 -24.44 94.89
N SER A 448 -5.04 -23.42 95.74
CA SER A 448 -6.18 -22.60 96.20
C SER A 448 -6.13 -21.22 95.55
N CYS A 449 -7.27 -20.72 95.07
CA CYS A 449 -7.43 -19.33 94.62
C CYS A 449 -8.65 -18.71 95.30
N VAL A 450 -8.41 -17.58 95.98
CA VAL A 450 -9.37 -16.83 96.80
C VAL A 450 -9.75 -15.51 96.16
#